data_AF-A0AAD6XJ58-F1
#
_entry.id   AF-A0AAD6XJ58-F1
#
_cell.length_a   1.000
_cell.length_b   1.000
_cell.length_c   1.000
_cell.angle_alpha   90.00
_cell.angle_beta   90.00
_cell.angle_gamma   90.00
#
_symmetry.space_group_name_H-M   'P 1'
#
loop_
_entity.id
_entity.type
_entity.pdbx_description
1 polymer ?
#
loop_
_entity_poly.entity_id
_entity_poly.type
_entity_poly.pdbx_seq_one_letter_code
_entity_poly.pdbx_strand_id
1 'polypeptide(L)'
;MLSGRLVLFSASVWIYKTLAIVPSSSSLNSDLWLLFQNDLDCKFFAVAGCAKLGESLAPTNGTFFASDIAHILKYVALETGASDAQNYWVASSGHGELCATVSTSGLSTARCANALPALCANSAPNKVSGQTDLSAAWQRRTRDHQSFRFLGVPYANEPARWTHSSLYTGPPTLSALTFGSPCAQVGGSGAEDCLFLNIFTPFLPAESTPTRKLKPVMFWIHGGAFTGGEGSDAIFDGGSLASRGDVVVVTINYRLGALGFLALDDGVTNGNYGLADQITALEWVRAHIASFGGV
;
A
#
# COMPACT_ATOMS: atom_id res chain seq x y z
N MET A 1 -1.95 -32.26 7.93
CA MET A 1 -0.92 -31.73 8.85
C MET A 1 -0.14 -30.70 8.03
N LEU A 2 -0.17 -29.39 8.26
CA LEU A 2 -0.44 -28.63 9.48
C LEU A 2 -1.85 -28.05 9.57
N SER A 3 -2.23 -27.81 10.82
CA SER A 3 -3.54 -27.52 11.36
C SER A 3 -3.39 -26.38 12.38
N GLY A 4 -4.36 -25.46 12.40
CA GLY A 4 -4.71 -24.59 13.54
C GLY A 4 -4.05 -23.21 13.54
N ARG A 5 -4.71 -22.11 13.93
CA ARG A 5 -6.09 -21.86 14.40
C ARG A 5 -6.39 -20.35 14.27
N LEU A 6 -7.55 -20.06 13.70
CA LEU A 6 -8.59 -19.09 14.04
C LEU A 6 -8.33 -18.07 15.18
N VAL A 7 -8.67 -16.80 14.93
CA VAL A 7 -9.34 -15.93 15.92
C VAL A 7 -10.63 -15.41 15.29
N LEU A 8 -11.74 -16.00 15.75
CA LEU A 8 -13.11 -15.51 15.62
C LEU A 8 -13.27 -14.22 16.42
N PHE A 9 -14.04 -13.30 15.88
CA PHE A 9 -15.10 -12.72 16.69
C PHE A 9 -16.44 -13.21 16.13
N SER A 10 -17.07 -14.09 16.89
CA SER A 10 -18.53 -14.21 16.90
C SER A 10 -19.07 -12.87 17.36
N ALA A 11 -19.52 -12.03 16.44
CA ALA A 11 -20.73 -11.30 16.75
C ALA A 11 -21.85 -12.32 16.57
N SER A 12 -22.37 -12.80 17.70
CA SER A 12 -23.69 -13.40 17.75
C SER A 12 -24.62 -12.62 16.83
N VAL A 13 -25.53 -13.33 16.16
CA VAL A 13 -26.81 -12.78 15.74
C VAL A 13 -27.44 -12.17 16.99
N TRP A 14 -27.15 -10.91 17.24
CA TRP A 14 -28.07 -10.06 17.95
C TRP A 14 -29.04 -9.62 16.89
N ILE A 15 -30.27 -10.11 16.97
CA ILE A 15 -31.40 -9.35 16.46
C ILE A 15 -31.46 -8.09 17.34
N TYR A 16 -30.58 -7.13 17.08
CA TYR A 16 -30.81 -5.75 17.49
C TYR A 16 -31.82 -5.22 16.50
N LYS A 17 -33.08 -5.37 16.88
CA LYS A 17 -34.20 -4.60 16.36
C LYS A 17 -34.06 -3.16 16.86
N THR A 18 -32.95 -2.48 16.55
CA THR A 18 -32.70 -1.09 16.94
C THR A 18 -31.76 -0.40 15.94
N LEU A 19 -32.41 0.34 15.04
CA LEU A 19 -32.03 1.63 14.43
C LEU A 19 -30.53 1.96 14.29
N ALA A 20 -30.08 1.99 13.03
CA ALA A 20 -29.17 2.97 12.44
C ALA A 20 -27.88 3.30 13.21
N ILE A 21 -26.79 2.62 12.86
CA ILE A 21 -25.44 3.11 13.16
C ILE A 21 -24.75 3.43 11.83
N VAL A 22 -24.73 4.71 11.48
CA VAL A 22 -23.94 5.24 10.35
C VAL A 22 -22.48 5.34 10.81
N PRO A 23 -21.46 4.93 10.03
CA PRO A 23 -20.08 4.86 10.53
C PRO A 23 -19.60 6.24 10.99
N SER A 24 -18.69 6.28 11.96
CA SER A 24 -18.01 7.51 12.41
C SER A 24 -16.52 7.43 12.06
N SER A 25 -15.84 8.56 11.97
CA SER A 25 -14.38 8.59 11.73
C SER A 25 -13.58 7.80 12.79
N SER A 26 -14.16 7.63 13.98
CA SER A 26 -13.60 6.85 15.09
C SER A 26 -13.82 5.33 14.98
N SER A 27 -14.67 4.85 14.06
CA SER A 27 -14.90 3.40 13.84
C SER A 27 -14.02 2.81 12.71
N LEU A 28 -13.15 3.62 12.09
CA LEU A 28 -12.32 3.24 10.94
C LEU A 28 -10.90 2.87 11.42
N ASN A 29 -10.72 1.60 11.79
CA ASN A 29 -9.46 1.08 12.34
C ASN A 29 -8.65 0.32 11.28
N SER A 30 -7.96 1.08 10.43
CA SER A 30 -6.84 0.75 9.52
C SER A 30 -7.08 -0.14 8.27
N ASP A 31 -6.51 0.33 7.14
CA ASP A 31 -5.85 -0.41 6.04
C ASP A 31 -6.69 -1.14 4.96
N LEU A 32 -6.38 -0.85 3.68
CA LEU A 32 -7.13 -1.14 2.44
C LEU A 32 -8.50 -0.46 2.30
N TRP A 33 -8.61 0.51 1.39
CA TRP A 33 -9.89 1.19 1.10
C TRP A 33 -10.59 0.64 -0.15
N LEU A 34 -11.18 -0.55 -0.04
CA LEU A 34 -12.38 -0.90 -0.79
C LEU A 34 -13.55 -0.76 0.18
N LEU A 35 -14.32 0.32 0.03
CA LEU A 35 -15.30 0.72 1.03
C LEU A 35 -16.44 -0.29 1.14
N PHE A 36 -16.39 -1.23 2.11
CA PHE A 36 -17.54 -2.02 2.54
C PHE A 36 -17.45 -2.53 3.99
N GLN A 37 -18.29 -1.97 4.87
CA GLN A 37 -19.33 -2.70 5.60
C GLN A 37 -20.05 -1.70 6.50
N ASN A 38 -21.26 -1.34 6.09
CA ASN A 38 -22.36 -1.19 7.02
C ASN A 38 -23.51 -1.93 6.35
N ASP A 39 -24.31 -2.62 7.14
CA ASP A 39 -25.63 -3.09 6.74
C ASP A 39 -26.49 -1.85 6.48
N LEU A 40 -26.29 -1.22 5.32
CA LEU A 40 -27.01 -0.04 4.91
C LEU A 40 -28.32 -0.55 4.35
N ASP A 41 -29.33 -0.45 5.21
CA ASP A 41 -30.68 -0.93 4.97
C ASP A 41 -31.34 -0.30 3.73
N CYS A 42 -30.78 0.80 3.19
CA CYS A 42 -31.25 1.41 1.95
C CYS A 42 -30.21 2.33 1.28
N LYS A 43 -30.46 2.66 0.00
CA LYS A 43 -29.61 3.57 -0.80
C LYS A 43 -29.40 4.95 -0.15
N PHE A 44 -30.38 5.50 0.57
CA PHE A 44 -30.22 6.81 1.21
C PHE A 44 -29.11 6.78 2.27
N PHE A 45 -29.08 5.72 3.08
CA PHE A 45 -27.99 5.52 4.05
C PHE A 45 -26.66 5.26 3.37
N ALA A 46 -26.66 4.60 2.20
CA ALA A 46 -25.45 4.43 1.40
C ALA A 46 -24.85 5.75 0.92
N VAL A 47 -25.69 6.65 0.39
CA VAL A 47 -25.26 8.00 -0.01
C VAL A 47 -24.71 8.77 1.20
N ALA A 48 -25.43 8.75 2.34
CA ALA A 48 -24.98 9.41 3.56
C ALA A 48 -23.67 8.79 4.11
N GLY A 49 -23.50 7.47 3.97
CA GLY A 49 -22.30 6.74 4.36
C GLY A 49 -21.08 7.17 3.55
N CYS A 50 -21.18 7.21 2.23
CA CYS A 50 -20.11 7.73 1.37
C CYS A 50 -19.81 9.20 1.69
N ALA A 51 -20.85 10.03 1.91
CA ALA A 51 -20.68 11.45 2.22
C ALA A 51 -19.89 11.70 3.52
N LYS A 52 -20.06 10.87 4.55
CA LYS A 52 -19.25 10.95 5.78
C LYS A 52 -17.76 10.69 5.55
N LEU A 53 -17.41 10.00 4.48
CA LEU A 53 -16.03 9.74 4.07
C LEU A 53 -15.48 10.85 3.18
N GLY A 54 -16.30 11.86 2.86
CA GLY A 54 -15.99 12.88 1.85
C GLY A 54 -16.12 12.36 0.43
N GLU A 55 -16.86 11.27 0.21
CA GLU A 55 -16.96 10.58 -1.08
C GLU A 55 -18.41 10.46 -1.58
N SER A 56 -18.56 9.96 -2.80
CA SER A 56 -19.87 9.69 -3.42
C SER A 56 -19.99 8.22 -3.84
N LEU A 57 -21.21 7.74 -4.09
CA LEU A 57 -21.41 6.41 -4.66
C LEU A 57 -20.66 6.30 -5.99
N ALA A 58 -20.11 5.11 -6.27
CA ALA A 58 -19.29 4.90 -7.46
C ALA A 58 -20.11 5.13 -8.74
N PRO A 59 -19.62 5.97 -9.67
CA PRO A 59 -20.34 6.27 -10.91
C PRO A 59 -20.38 5.05 -11.82
N THR A 60 -21.52 4.82 -12.47
CA THR A 60 -21.73 3.70 -13.40
C THR A 60 -21.42 4.04 -14.85
N ASN A 61 -21.18 5.32 -15.16
CA ASN A 61 -21.10 5.82 -16.53
C ASN A 61 -19.66 5.92 -17.08
N GLY A 62 -18.75 5.04 -16.62
CA GLY A 62 -17.33 5.06 -16.99
C GLY A 62 -16.89 3.80 -17.75
N THR A 63 -15.96 3.95 -18.70
CA THR A 63 -15.37 2.86 -19.51
C THR A 63 -14.68 1.78 -18.68
N PHE A 64 -14.12 2.16 -17.51
CA PHE A 64 -13.39 1.26 -16.60
C PHE A 64 -14.30 0.52 -15.62
N PHE A 65 -15.58 0.90 -15.51
CA PHE A 65 -16.53 0.24 -14.60
C PHE A 65 -16.79 -1.21 -15.02
N ALA A 66 -16.94 -1.47 -16.32
CA ALA A 66 -17.28 -2.79 -16.84
C ALA A 66 -16.09 -3.76 -16.84
N SER A 67 -14.85 -3.27 -17.03
CA SER A 67 -13.65 -4.10 -17.09
C SER A 67 -13.02 -4.33 -15.72
N ASP A 68 -12.92 -3.30 -14.88
CA ASP A 68 -12.00 -3.34 -13.74
C ASP A 68 -12.72 -3.77 -12.46
N ILE A 69 -13.98 -3.37 -12.30
CA ILE A 69 -14.74 -3.64 -11.07
C ILE A 69 -15.04 -5.13 -10.93
N ALA A 70 -15.26 -5.87 -12.02
CA ALA A 70 -15.51 -7.30 -11.95
C ALA A 70 -14.32 -8.06 -11.32
N HIS A 71 -13.08 -7.67 -11.63
CA HIS A 71 -11.88 -8.26 -11.04
C HIS A 71 -11.73 -7.91 -9.57
N ILE A 72 -11.96 -6.64 -9.22
CA ILE A 72 -11.93 -6.16 -7.84
C ILE A 72 -12.99 -6.89 -7.00
N LEU A 73 -14.22 -7.03 -7.50
CA LEU A 73 -15.31 -7.70 -6.78
C LEU A 73 -15.08 -9.19 -6.61
N LYS A 74 -14.42 -9.87 -7.57
CA LYS A 74 -14.00 -11.27 -7.39
C LYS A 74 -12.96 -11.43 -6.29
N TYR A 75 -12.01 -10.50 -6.21
CA TYR A 75 -11.06 -10.48 -5.10
C TYR A 75 -11.76 -10.25 -3.76
N VAL A 76 -12.70 -9.31 -3.71
CA VAL A 76 -13.52 -9.05 -2.50
C VAL A 76 -14.36 -10.27 -2.12
N ALA A 77 -14.99 -10.95 -3.08
CA ALA A 77 -15.75 -12.18 -2.83
C ALA A 77 -14.87 -13.29 -2.25
N LEU A 78 -13.64 -13.44 -2.76
CA LEU A 78 -12.65 -14.38 -2.23
C LEU A 78 -12.24 -14.05 -0.79
N GLU A 79 -11.95 -12.79 -0.48
CA GLU A 79 -11.54 -12.39 0.88
C GLU A 79 -12.68 -12.45 1.90
N THR A 80 -13.88 -12.00 1.52
CA THR A 80 -15.02 -11.90 2.41
C THR A 80 -15.83 -13.20 2.52
N GLY A 81 -15.57 -14.17 1.64
CA GLY A 81 -16.40 -15.36 1.47
C GLY A 81 -17.79 -15.03 0.92
N ALA A 82 -18.01 -13.81 0.41
CA ALA A 82 -19.26 -13.43 -0.21
C ALA A 82 -19.48 -14.22 -1.50
N SER A 83 -20.75 -14.52 -1.81
CA SER A 83 -21.08 -15.18 -3.07
C SER A 83 -20.74 -14.27 -4.25
N ASP A 84 -20.36 -14.84 -5.39
CA ASP A 84 -20.19 -14.10 -6.65
C ASP A 84 -21.45 -13.29 -7.06
N ALA A 85 -22.62 -13.67 -6.54
CA ALA A 85 -23.90 -12.99 -6.71
C ALA A 85 -24.12 -11.78 -5.79
N GLN A 86 -23.16 -11.43 -4.91
CA GLN A 86 -23.29 -10.30 -3.99
C GLN A 86 -23.41 -8.99 -4.78
N ASN A 87 -24.48 -8.24 -4.50
CA ASN A 87 -24.74 -6.95 -5.11
C ASN A 87 -24.30 -5.81 -4.21
N TYR A 88 -23.85 -4.72 -4.84
CA TYR A 88 -23.36 -3.52 -4.17
C TYR A 88 -24.06 -2.27 -4.72
N TRP A 89 -24.49 -1.35 -3.85
CA TRP A 89 -25.06 -0.07 -4.26
C TRP A 89 -24.04 0.80 -4.99
N VAL A 90 -24.45 1.36 -6.14
CA VAL A 90 -23.66 2.30 -6.95
C VAL A 90 -24.48 3.54 -7.31
N ALA A 91 -23.83 4.56 -7.86
CA ALA A 91 -24.52 5.77 -8.28
C ALA A 91 -25.56 5.42 -9.34
N SER A 92 -26.70 6.09 -9.30
CA SER A 92 -27.79 5.85 -10.23
C SER A 92 -28.40 7.19 -10.61
N SER A 93 -28.66 7.38 -11.90
CA SER A 93 -29.30 8.56 -12.49
C SER A 93 -30.83 8.50 -12.43
N GLY A 94 -31.43 7.44 -11.88
CA GLY A 94 -32.87 7.23 -11.84
C GLY A 94 -33.54 7.62 -10.52
N HIS A 95 -34.72 8.23 -10.62
CA HIS A 95 -35.68 8.40 -9.53
C HIS A 95 -36.77 7.34 -9.68
N GLY A 96 -36.86 6.38 -8.76
CA GLY A 96 -37.84 5.28 -8.78
C GLY A 96 -37.63 4.28 -7.66
N GLU A 97 -38.42 3.20 -7.63
CA GLU A 97 -38.31 2.12 -6.63
C GLU A 97 -37.11 1.19 -6.84
N LEU A 98 -36.51 1.23 -8.03
CA LEU A 98 -35.35 0.44 -8.41
C LEU A 98 -34.08 1.29 -8.48
N CYS A 99 -33.01 0.77 -7.91
CA CYS A 99 -31.73 1.42 -7.76
C CYS A 99 -30.62 0.57 -8.39
N ALA A 100 -29.60 1.24 -8.94
CA ALA A 100 -28.49 0.57 -9.60
C ALA A 100 -27.61 -0.17 -8.59
N THR A 101 -27.22 -1.38 -8.97
CA THR A 101 -26.32 -2.26 -8.22
C THR A 101 -25.25 -2.83 -9.15
N VAL A 102 -24.15 -3.31 -8.59
CA VAL A 102 -23.12 -4.05 -9.32
C VAL A 102 -22.74 -5.33 -8.59
N SER A 103 -22.44 -6.37 -9.34
CA SER A 103 -21.82 -7.61 -8.85
C SER A 103 -20.70 -8.05 -9.79
N THR A 104 -20.10 -9.22 -9.53
CA THR A 104 -19.12 -9.84 -10.45
C THR A 104 -19.68 -10.10 -11.85
N SER A 105 -21.01 -10.17 -11.99
CA SER A 105 -21.71 -10.37 -13.26
C SER A 105 -22.05 -9.06 -14.00
N GLY A 106 -21.77 -7.91 -13.39
CA GLY A 106 -21.97 -6.58 -13.97
C GLY A 106 -23.08 -5.77 -13.28
N LEU A 107 -23.59 -4.77 -14.01
CA LEU A 107 -24.63 -3.86 -13.55
C LEU A 107 -26.00 -4.54 -13.52
N SER A 108 -26.75 -4.31 -12.45
CA SER A 108 -28.12 -4.77 -12.27
C SER A 108 -28.94 -3.73 -11.52
N THR A 109 -30.21 -4.03 -11.26
CA THR A 109 -31.09 -3.20 -10.44
C THR A 109 -31.70 -4.01 -9.31
N ALA A 110 -31.88 -3.36 -8.15
CA ALA A 110 -32.56 -3.94 -6.99
C ALA A 110 -33.50 -2.90 -6.38
N ARG A 111 -34.48 -3.36 -5.60
CA ARG A 111 -35.35 -2.44 -4.83
C ARG A 111 -34.51 -1.61 -3.89
N CYS A 112 -34.67 -0.28 -3.93
CA CYS A 112 -33.84 0.66 -3.18
C CYS A 112 -33.88 0.46 -1.65
N ALA A 113 -34.89 -0.25 -1.16
CA ALA A 113 -35.09 -0.62 0.24
C ALA A 113 -34.40 -1.94 0.65
N ASN A 114 -33.69 -2.60 -0.27
CA ASN A 114 -32.91 -3.79 0.08
C ASN A 114 -31.67 -3.40 0.89
N ALA A 115 -31.34 -4.22 1.89
CA ALA A 115 -30.10 -4.11 2.62
C ALA A 115 -28.95 -4.65 1.75
N LEU A 116 -28.11 -3.76 1.23
CA LEU A 116 -26.93 -4.12 0.45
C LEU A 116 -25.74 -3.25 0.84
N PRO A 117 -24.52 -3.79 0.77
CA PRO A 117 -23.28 -3.03 0.90
C PRO A 117 -23.14 -1.97 -0.21
N ALA A 118 -22.43 -0.85 0.03
CA ALA A 118 -22.35 0.28 -0.91
C ALA A 118 -20.94 0.63 -1.41
N LEU A 119 -20.75 0.68 -2.74
CA LEU A 119 -19.48 0.99 -3.37
C LEU A 119 -19.35 2.51 -3.51
N CYS A 120 -18.39 3.13 -2.82
CA CYS A 120 -18.10 4.55 -3.00
C CYS A 120 -16.89 4.75 -3.91
N ALA A 121 -16.93 5.75 -4.80
CA ALA A 121 -15.78 6.15 -5.60
C ALA A 121 -14.97 7.24 -4.90
N ASN A 122 -13.65 7.15 -5.07
CA ASN A 122 -12.72 8.19 -4.65
C ASN A 122 -12.82 9.38 -5.63
N SER A 123 -13.16 10.54 -5.09
CA SER A 123 -13.30 11.81 -5.81
C SER A 123 -12.00 12.62 -5.89
N ALA A 124 -10.90 12.13 -5.31
CA ALA A 124 -9.61 12.81 -5.37
C ALA A 124 -9.07 12.85 -6.81
N PRO A 125 -8.70 14.04 -7.33
CA PRO A 125 -8.06 14.14 -8.63
C PRO A 125 -6.68 13.49 -8.60
N ASN A 126 -6.37 12.69 -9.62
CA ASN A 126 -5.06 12.11 -9.83
C ASN A 126 -4.06 13.25 -10.12
N LYS A 127 -3.20 13.61 -9.17
CA LYS A 127 -2.16 14.63 -9.37
C LYS A 127 -0.81 13.95 -9.58
N VAL A 128 -0.21 14.21 -10.75
CA VAL A 128 1.18 13.83 -11.03
C VAL A 128 2.10 14.67 -10.14
N SER A 129 3.06 14.00 -9.50
CA SER A 129 4.11 14.57 -8.65
C SER A 129 4.66 15.90 -9.21
N GLY A 130 4.61 16.98 -8.41
CA GLY A 130 5.24 18.27 -8.74
C GLY A 130 4.54 19.54 -8.25
N GLN A 131 3.26 19.49 -7.85
CA GLN A 131 2.54 20.65 -7.30
C GLN A 131 2.07 20.38 -5.87
N THR A 132 2.84 20.86 -4.89
CA THR A 132 2.42 20.92 -3.49
C THR A 132 1.45 22.09 -3.32
N ASP A 133 0.15 21.80 -3.31
CA ASP A 133 -0.88 22.78 -2.96
C ASP A 133 -1.13 22.73 -1.45
N LEU A 134 -0.67 23.76 -0.74
CA LEU A 134 -0.76 23.87 0.71
C LEU A 134 -2.10 24.47 1.19
N SER A 135 -3.07 24.72 0.30
CA SER A 135 -4.35 25.31 0.71
C SER A 135 -5.17 24.35 1.57
N ALA A 136 -5.93 24.91 2.52
CA ALA A 136 -6.74 24.15 3.48
C ALA A 136 -7.76 23.20 2.83
N ALA A 137 -8.13 23.45 1.56
CA ALA A 137 -8.99 22.58 0.76
C ALA A 137 -8.32 21.23 0.41
N TRP A 138 -7.00 21.23 0.22
CA TRP A 138 -6.22 20.06 -0.21
C TRP A 138 -5.35 19.47 0.90
N GLN A 139 -5.15 20.20 2.00
CA GLN A 139 -4.57 19.65 3.25
C GLN A 139 -5.38 18.48 3.83
N ARG A 140 -6.58 18.21 3.31
CA ARG A 140 -7.54 17.29 3.89
C ARG A 140 -7.83 15.99 3.15
N ARG A 141 -7.16 15.65 2.03
CA ARG A 141 -6.99 14.26 1.48
C ARG A 141 -6.57 14.29 0.00
N THR A 142 -5.33 13.90 -0.28
CA THR A 142 -4.93 13.24 -1.54
C THR A 142 -4.56 11.79 -1.18
N ARG A 143 -5.37 10.82 -1.62
CA ARG A 143 -5.29 9.42 -1.14
C ARG A 143 -4.09 8.63 -1.70
N ASP A 144 -3.52 9.13 -2.80
CA ASP A 144 -2.27 8.62 -3.40
C ASP A 144 -1.04 8.94 -2.53
N HIS A 145 -1.22 9.80 -1.52
CA HIS A 145 -0.24 10.18 -0.50
C HIS A 145 -0.57 9.66 0.90
N GLN A 146 -1.54 8.73 1.07
CA GLN A 146 -1.81 8.09 2.36
C GLN A 146 -0.86 6.93 2.67
N SER A 147 0.42 7.09 2.36
CA SER A 147 1.48 6.21 2.85
C SER A 147 2.45 7.00 3.70
N PHE A 148 2.84 6.44 4.83
CA PHE A 148 4.01 6.89 5.56
C PHE A 148 5.25 6.58 4.72
N ARG A 149 6.17 7.54 4.67
CA ARG A 149 7.39 7.47 3.88
C ARG A 149 8.58 7.62 4.81
N PHE A 150 9.50 6.67 4.72
CA PHE A 150 10.80 6.71 5.38
C PHE A 150 11.85 6.58 4.29
N LEU A 151 12.51 7.67 3.96
CA LEU A 151 13.40 7.79 2.82
C LEU A 151 14.84 7.88 3.32
N GLY A 152 15.77 7.23 2.62
CA GLY A 152 17.19 7.31 2.96
C GLY A 152 17.57 6.63 4.28
N VAL A 153 16.91 5.53 4.64
CA VAL A 153 17.26 4.77 5.86
C VAL A 153 18.50 3.92 5.57
N PRO A 154 19.62 4.09 6.29
CA PRO A 154 20.81 3.29 6.07
C PRO A 154 20.57 1.86 6.56
N TYR A 155 20.79 0.88 5.68
CA TYR A 155 20.68 -0.54 6.03
C TYR A 155 22.04 -1.21 6.30
N ALA A 156 23.11 -0.58 5.81
CA ALA A 156 24.49 -1.02 6.00
C ALA A 156 25.39 0.16 6.40
N ASN A 157 26.51 -0.15 7.07
CA ASN A 157 27.60 0.81 7.20
C ASN A 157 28.26 1.02 5.83
N GLU A 158 28.83 2.21 5.58
CA GLU A 158 29.62 2.47 4.37
C GLU A 158 30.78 1.44 4.30
N PRO A 159 30.77 0.53 3.33
CA PRO A 159 31.81 -0.48 3.24
C PRO A 159 33.07 0.13 2.64
N ALA A 160 34.24 -0.34 3.09
CA ALA A 160 35.46 -0.08 2.33
C ALA A 160 35.32 -0.66 0.91
N ARG A 161 36.00 -0.04 -0.06
CA ARG A 161 35.95 -0.51 -1.46
C ARG A 161 36.28 -2.00 -1.55
N TRP A 162 35.44 -2.73 -2.30
CA TRP A 162 35.57 -4.18 -2.54
C TRP A 162 35.59 -5.02 -1.26
N THR A 163 34.85 -4.57 -0.25
CA THR A 163 34.48 -5.37 0.93
C THR A 163 32.97 -5.63 0.95
N HIS A 164 32.57 -6.76 1.55
CA HIS A 164 31.15 -7.07 1.73
C HIS A 164 30.56 -6.12 2.77
N SER A 165 29.31 -5.68 2.52
CA SER A 165 28.60 -4.82 3.46
C SER A 165 28.30 -5.55 4.77
N SER A 166 28.14 -4.77 5.83
CA SER A 166 27.68 -5.22 7.14
C SER A 166 26.46 -4.41 7.55
N LEU A 167 25.55 -5.00 8.32
CA LEU A 167 24.39 -4.31 8.88
C LEU A 167 24.79 -2.98 9.54
N TYR A 168 23.93 -1.99 9.39
CA TYR A 168 24.14 -0.66 9.96
C TYR A 168 24.24 -0.71 11.49
N THR A 169 25.28 -0.09 12.04
CA THR A 169 25.54 -0.01 13.50
C THR A 169 25.71 1.42 13.99
N GLY A 170 25.31 2.42 13.18
CA GLY A 170 25.38 3.82 13.55
C GLY A 170 24.31 4.25 14.56
N PRO A 171 24.10 5.56 14.72
CA PRO A 171 23.13 6.09 15.68
C PRO A 171 21.71 5.54 15.48
N PRO A 172 20.96 5.28 16.56
CA PRO A 172 19.59 4.74 16.47
C PRO A 172 18.56 5.79 16.01
N THR A 173 18.89 7.07 16.06
CA THR A 173 18.00 8.18 15.69
C THR A 173 18.55 8.88 14.46
N LEU A 174 17.77 8.86 13.37
CA LEU A 174 18.17 9.35 12.06
C LEU A 174 17.00 10.12 11.43
N SER A 175 17.30 11.08 10.56
CA SER A 175 16.26 11.70 9.71
C SER A 175 16.00 10.81 8.51
N ALA A 176 14.73 10.46 8.28
CA ALA A 176 14.30 9.63 7.14
C ALA A 176 13.31 10.38 6.23
N LEU A 177 13.54 11.68 6.01
CA LEU A 177 12.63 12.57 5.27
C LEU A 177 13.07 12.81 3.82
N THR A 178 14.30 12.44 3.48
CA THR A 178 14.92 12.69 2.18
C THR A 178 15.59 11.41 1.68
N PHE A 179 15.55 11.17 0.38
CA PHE A 179 16.29 10.05 -0.21
C PHE A 179 17.78 10.15 0.12
N GLY A 180 18.39 8.99 0.38
CA GLY A 180 19.84 8.86 0.45
C GLY A 180 20.47 8.96 -0.93
N SER A 181 21.78 9.20 -0.98
CA SER A 181 22.51 9.30 -2.25
C SER A 181 22.40 8.00 -3.07
N PRO A 182 22.22 8.08 -4.40
CA PRO A 182 22.35 6.91 -5.25
C PRO A 182 23.79 6.45 -5.31
N CYS A 183 24.00 5.17 -5.63
CA CYS A 183 25.35 4.63 -5.75
C CYS A 183 26.08 5.21 -6.95
N ALA A 184 27.40 5.38 -6.80
CA ALA A 184 28.29 5.83 -7.86
C ALA A 184 28.14 4.92 -9.10
N GLN A 185 27.83 5.53 -10.24
CA GLN A 185 27.48 4.82 -11.47
C GLN A 185 28.12 5.46 -12.72
N VAL A 186 28.02 4.76 -13.85
CA VAL A 186 28.59 5.22 -15.13
C VAL A 186 27.91 6.54 -15.53
N GLY A 187 28.71 7.56 -15.84
CA GLY A 187 28.21 8.93 -16.08
C GLY A 187 28.48 9.90 -14.93
N GLY A 188 29.06 9.44 -13.81
CA GLY A 188 29.64 10.29 -12.77
C GLY A 188 28.67 10.81 -11.71
N SER A 189 27.42 10.36 -11.69
CA SER A 189 26.46 10.64 -10.62
C SER A 189 26.60 9.64 -9.46
N GLY A 190 26.21 10.06 -8.25
CA GLY A 190 26.13 9.22 -7.05
C GLY A 190 27.32 9.33 -6.08
N ALA A 191 27.28 8.52 -5.03
CA ALA A 191 28.27 8.46 -3.95
C ALA A 191 28.63 7.00 -3.61
N GLU A 192 29.73 6.79 -2.87
CA GLU A 192 30.08 5.47 -2.31
C GLU A 192 29.30 5.16 -1.03
N ASP A 193 29.08 6.17 -0.18
CA ASP A 193 28.06 6.14 0.87
C ASP A 193 26.66 6.21 0.23
N CYS A 194 26.13 5.05 -0.12
CA CYS A 194 24.89 4.92 -0.89
C CYS A 194 23.96 3.79 -0.45
N LEU A 195 24.31 3.01 0.59
CA LEU A 195 23.58 1.82 1.01
C LEU A 195 22.35 2.18 1.86
N PHE A 196 21.39 2.83 1.20
CA PHE A 196 20.13 3.28 1.76
C PHE A 196 18.95 2.50 1.18
N LEU A 197 17.89 2.40 1.97
CA LEU A 197 16.58 1.91 1.55
C LEU A 197 15.48 2.93 1.86
N ASN A 198 14.35 2.76 1.19
CA ASN A 198 13.16 3.58 1.35
C ASN A 198 11.97 2.67 1.65
N ILE A 199 11.12 3.09 2.59
CA ILE A 199 9.97 2.33 3.04
C ILE A 199 8.72 3.18 2.81
N PHE A 200 7.76 2.59 2.12
CA PHE A 200 6.42 3.14 1.91
C PHE A 200 5.44 2.19 2.56
N THR A 201 4.67 2.67 3.53
CA THR A 201 3.73 1.81 4.28
C THR A 201 2.37 2.51 4.44
N PRO A 202 1.24 1.79 4.28
CA PRO A 202 -0.08 2.37 4.52
C PRO A 202 -0.37 2.56 6.02
N PHE A 203 0.44 1.95 6.89
CA PHE A 203 0.12 1.76 8.30
C PHE A 203 1.35 1.81 9.20
N LEU A 204 1.21 2.43 10.38
CA LEU A 204 2.20 2.33 11.45
C LEU A 204 1.60 1.60 12.66
N PRO A 205 2.19 0.47 13.08
CA PRO A 205 1.70 -0.28 14.23
C PRO A 205 1.96 0.47 15.54
N ALA A 206 0.95 0.49 16.41
CA ALA A 206 1.13 0.77 17.84
C ALA A 206 1.75 -0.45 18.54
N GLU A 207 2.38 -0.27 19.71
CA GLU A 207 3.05 -1.36 20.46
C GLU A 207 2.18 -2.59 20.71
N SER A 208 0.86 -2.42 20.81
CA SER A 208 -0.11 -3.50 21.05
C SER A 208 -0.72 -4.10 19.77
N THR A 209 -0.19 -3.73 18.60
CA THR A 209 -0.73 -4.18 17.31
C THR A 209 -0.53 -5.68 17.13
N PRO A 210 -1.61 -6.46 16.94
CA PRO A 210 -1.49 -7.88 16.68
C PRO A 210 -0.80 -8.14 15.35
N THR A 211 0.04 -9.18 15.25
CA THR A 211 0.77 -9.55 14.03
C THR A 211 -0.13 -9.73 12.80
N ARG A 212 -1.38 -10.19 12.97
CA ARG A 212 -2.39 -10.30 11.90
C ARG A 212 -2.77 -8.98 11.22
N LYS A 213 -2.38 -7.84 11.80
CA LYS A 213 -2.60 -6.51 11.23
C LYS A 213 -1.40 -5.99 10.43
N LEU A 214 -0.24 -6.68 10.51
CA LEU A 214 0.92 -6.37 9.69
C LEU A 214 0.66 -6.79 8.23
N LYS A 215 1.35 -6.12 7.30
CA LYS A 215 1.12 -6.19 5.86
C LYS A 215 2.24 -6.96 5.16
N PRO A 216 1.96 -7.65 4.05
CA PRO A 216 3.00 -8.26 3.23
C PRO A 216 4.02 -7.22 2.78
N VAL A 217 5.28 -7.63 2.68
CA VAL A 217 6.38 -6.77 2.23
C VAL A 217 6.74 -7.05 0.78
N MET A 218 6.65 -6.04 -0.06
CA MET A 218 7.16 -6.04 -1.43
C MET A 218 8.54 -5.39 -1.45
N PHE A 219 9.57 -6.20 -1.71
CA PHE A 219 10.95 -5.75 -1.78
C PHE A 219 11.37 -5.57 -3.24
N TRP A 220 11.70 -4.33 -3.62
CA TRP A 220 12.02 -3.93 -4.99
C TRP A 220 13.52 -3.70 -5.17
N ILE A 221 14.10 -4.40 -6.14
CA ILE A 221 15.49 -4.25 -6.57
C ILE A 221 15.46 -3.66 -7.98
N HIS A 222 15.99 -2.45 -8.14
CA HIS A 222 16.00 -1.81 -9.45
C HIS A 222 16.94 -2.53 -10.43
N GLY A 223 16.56 -2.49 -11.72
CA GLY A 223 17.40 -2.97 -12.83
C GLY A 223 18.50 -1.97 -13.20
N GLY A 224 18.93 -2.03 -14.46
CA GLY A 224 20.00 -1.16 -15.01
C GLY A 224 21.30 -1.89 -15.34
N ALA A 225 21.20 -3.19 -15.69
CA ALA A 225 22.31 -4.03 -16.13
C ALA A 225 23.50 -4.07 -15.15
N PHE A 226 23.25 -3.90 -13.85
CA PHE A 226 24.28 -3.77 -12.80
C PHE A 226 25.22 -2.56 -12.95
N THR A 227 24.86 -1.59 -13.79
CA THR A 227 25.72 -0.43 -14.11
C THR A 227 25.09 0.92 -13.80
N GLY A 228 23.76 0.97 -13.64
CA GLY A 228 23.01 2.18 -13.33
C GLY A 228 21.69 1.88 -12.62
N GLY A 229 21.01 2.93 -12.19
CA GLY A 229 19.72 2.87 -11.50
C GLY A 229 19.81 3.19 -10.01
N GLU A 230 18.67 3.43 -9.39
CA GLU A 230 18.55 3.80 -7.98
C GLU A 230 17.16 3.48 -7.44
N GLY A 231 17.05 3.27 -6.13
CA GLY A 231 15.79 3.05 -5.44
C GLY A 231 14.96 4.32 -5.24
N SER A 232 15.53 5.49 -5.52
CA SER A 232 14.89 6.82 -5.45
C SER A 232 14.25 7.28 -6.75
N ASP A 233 14.37 6.51 -7.85
CA ASP A 233 13.79 6.88 -9.13
C ASP A 233 12.27 7.06 -8.98
N ALA A 234 11.75 8.16 -9.52
CA ALA A 234 10.34 8.54 -9.40
C ALA A 234 9.40 7.48 -10.00
N ILE A 235 9.85 6.67 -10.96
CA ILE A 235 9.05 5.57 -11.52
C ILE A 235 8.84 4.43 -10.51
N PHE A 236 9.64 4.37 -9.45
CA PHE A 236 9.57 3.38 -8.37
C PHE A 236 8.99 3.95 -7.07
N ASP A 237 8.32 5.13 -7.10
CA ASP A 237 7.62 5.65 -5.91
C ASP A 237 6.57 4.64 -5.43
N GLY A 238 6.87 3.98 -4.32
CA GLY A 238 6.05 2.90 -3.76
C GLY A 238 4.78 3.39 -3.09
N GLY A 239 4.55 4.70 -2.96
CA GLY A 239 3.49 5.25 -2.12
C GLY A 239 2.08 4.90 -2.61
N SER A 240 1.86 4.90 -3.93
CA SER A 240 0.58 4.49 -4.51
C SER A 240 0.35 2.99 -4.37
N LEU A 241 1.39 2.19 -4.55
CA LEU A 241 1.30 0.73 -4.41
C LEU A 241 1.06 0.33 -2.95
N ALA A 242 1.73 0.98 -2.00
CA ALA A 242 1.52 0.77 -0.58
C ALA A 242 0.09 1.13 -0.15
N SER A 243 -0.40 2.31 -0.56
CA SER A 243 -1.75 2.80 -0.22
C SER A 243 -2.88 1.96 -0.85
N ARG A 244 -2.73 1.56 -2.12
CA ARG A 244 -3.79 0.86 -2.87
C ARG A 244 -3.73 -0.66 -2.74
N GLY A 245 -2.52 -1.21 -2.61
CA GLY A 245 -2.27 -2.64 -2.53
C GLY A 245 -2.25 -3.20 -1.11
N ASP A 246 -2.29 -2.33 -0.09
CA ASP A 246 -2.21 -2.71 1.33
C ASP A 246 -0.98 -3.56 1.66
N VAL A 247 0.17 -3.08 1.18
CA VAL A 247 1.48 -3.71 1.31
C VAL A 247 2.52 -2.70 1.82
N VAL A 248 3.56 -3.17 2.49
CA VAL A 248 4.76 -2.36 2.71
C VAL A 248 5.65 -2.50 1.48
N VAL A 249 6.03 -1.39 0.85
CA VAL A 249 6.97 -1.39 -0.27
C VAL A 249 8.32 -0.92 0.22
N VAL A 250 9.37 -1.69 -0.07
CA VAL A 250 10.77 -1.34 0.22
C VAL A 250 11.52 -1.21 -1.10
N THR A 251 12.17 -0.08 -1.35
CA THR A 251 13.13 0.08 -2.45
C THR A 251 14.54 0.24 -1.87
N ILE A 252 15.57 -0.21 -2.59
CA ILE A 252 16.95 -0.16 -2.10
C ILE A 252 17.89 0.44 -3.15
N ASN A 253 19.00 0.98 -2.68
CA ASN A 253 20.22 1.16 -3.46
C ASN A 253 21.16 -0.02 -3.19
N TYR A 254 21.97 -0.42 -4.17
CA TYR A 254 23.06 -1.40 -4.02
C TYR A 254 24.23 -0.99 -4.91
N ARG A 255 25.48 -1.39 -4.59
CA ARG A 255 26.65 -0.97 -5.37
C ARG A 255 26.58 -1.50 -6.81
N LEU A 256 27.01 -0.66 -7.75
CA LEU A 256 26.94 -0.90 -9.19
C LEU A 256 28.35 -0.89 -9.81
N GLY A 257 28.44 -1.32 -11.07
CA GLY A 257 29.67 -1.29 -11.88
C GLY A 257 30.84 -2.01 -11.19
N ALA A 258 32.04 -1.45 -11.35
CA ALA A 258 33.24 -2.01 -10.74
C ALA A 258 33.22 -1.97 -9.20
N LEU A 259 32.50 -1.04 -8.57
CA LEU A 259 32.40 -0.98 -7.11
C LEU A 259 31.53 -2.11 -6.55
N GLY A 260 30.52 -2.55 -7.31
CA GLY A 260 29.64 -3.65 -6.93
C GLY A 260 30.09 -5.03 -7.40
N PHE A 261 30.82 -5.12 -8.52
CA PHE A 261 30.97 -6.39 -9.25
C PHE A 261 32.38 -6.68 -9.75
N LEU A 262 33.40 -5.89 -9.38
CA LEU A 262 34.78 -6.21 -9.75
C LEU A 262 35.22 -7.52 -9.09
N ALA A 263 35.67 -8.46 -9.91
CA ALA A 263 36.31 -9.69 -9.48
C ALA A 263 37.70 -9.78 -10.12
N LEU A 264 38.72 -10.06 -9.31
CA LEU A 264 40.10 -10.26 -9.74
C LEU A 264 40.60 -11.63 -9.26
N ASP A 265 41.58 -12.19 -9.97
CA ASP A 265 42.26 -13.42 -9.57
C ASP A 265 43.42 -13.10 -8.59
N ASP A 266 43.09 -12.40 -7.50
CA ASP A 266 44.03 -11.98 -6.45
C ASP A 266 43.73 -12.62 -5.08
N GLY A 267 42.65 -13.41 -4.99
CA GLY A 267 42.18 -14.04 -3.75
C GLY A 267 41.52 -13.11 -2.74
N VAL A 268 41.41 -11.81 -3.02
CA VAL A 268 40.90 -10.77 -2.12
C VAL A 268 39.66 -10.08 -2.71
N THR A 269 39.73 -9.73 -3.99
CA THR A 269 38.71 -9.01 -4.75
C THR A 269 37.77 -10.01 -5.41
N ASN A 270 36.84 -10.57 -4.65
CA ASN A 270 36.04 -11.75 -5.06
C ASN A 270 34.73 -11.41 -5.79
N GLY A 271 34.42 -10.13 -6.00
CA GLY A 271 33.19 -9.69 -6.67
C GLY A 271 31.92 -9.88 -5.85
N ASN A 272 30.77 -9.75 -6.53
CA ASN A 272 29.42 -9.89 -5.95
C ASN A 272 29.11 -8.98 -4.74
N TYR A 273 29.84 -7.89 -4.56
CA TYR A 273 29.61 -6.92 -3.50
C TYR A 273 28.20 -6.30 -3.57
N GLY A 274 27.73 -5.99 -4.77
CA GLY A 274 26.37 -5.49 -4.99
C GLY A 274 25.28 -6.52 -4.67
N LEU A 275 25.55 -7.81 -4.87
CA LEU A 275 24.63 -8.88 -4.43
C LEU A 275 24.65 -9.04 -2.90
N ALA A 276 25.82 -8.92 -2.29
CA ALA A 276 25.95 -8.91 -0.84
C ALA A 276 25.18 -7.74 -0.22
N ASP A 277 25.20 -6.56 -0.85
CA ASP A 277 24.40 -5.41 -0.42
C ASP A 277 22.90 -5.69 -0.43
N GLN A 278 22.39 -6.38 -1.47
CA GLN A 278 20.99 -6.80 -1.54
C GLN A 278 20.63 -7.79 -0.41
N ILE A 279 21.54 -8.71 -0.08
CA ILE A 279 21.36 -9.65 1.04
C ILE A 279 21.34 -8.89 2.37
N THR A 280 22.28 -7.97 2.61
CA THR A 280 22.33 -7.14 3.81
C THR A 280 21.05 -6.32 3.98
N ALA A 281 20.52 -5.76 2.89
CA ALA A 281 19.24 -5.05 2.91
C ALA A 281 18.05 -5.97 3.27
N LEU A 282 18.01 -7.19 2.75
CA LEU A 282 17.00 -8.19 3.11
C LEU A 282 17.10 -8.59 4.59
N GLU A 283 18.32 -8.76 5.12
CA GLU A 283 18.55 -9.04 6.54
C GLU A 283 18.06 -7.89 7.42
N TRP A 284 18.35 -6.64 7.03
CA TRP A 284 17.85 -5.46 7.71
C TRP A 284 16.32 -5.42 7.69
N VAL A 285 15.69 -5.62 6.54
CA VAL A 285 14.22 -5.63 6.41
C VAL A 285 13.62 -6.72 7.29
N ARG A 286 14.16 -7.94 7.25
CA ARG A 286 13.70 -9.04 8.10
C ARG A 286 13.75 -8.69 9.59
N ALA A 287 14.78 -7.96 10.03
CA ALA A 287 14.96 -7.58 11.42
C ALA A 287 14.04 -6.41 11.86
N HIS A 288 13.70 -5.49 10.95
CA HIS A 288 13.12 -4.19 11.33
C HIS A 288 11.74 -3.88 10.75
N ILE A 289 11.29 -4.58 9.70
CA ILE A 289 10.09 -4.17 8.94
C ILE A 289 8.79 -4.25 9.75
N ALA A 290 8.75 -5.05 10.81
CA ALA A 290 7.63 -5.13 11.73
C ALA A 290 7.28 -3.77 12.36
N SER A 291 8.28 -2.94 12.66
CA SER A 291 8.08 -1.58 13.20
C SER A 291 7.43 -0.63 12.18
N PHE A 292 7.51 -0.97 10.89
CA PHE A 292 6.90 -0.23 9.79
C PHE A 292 5.59 -0.86 9.31
N GLY A 293 5.06 -1.81 10.08
CA GLY A 293 3.79 -2.47 9.75
C GLY A 293 3.91 -3.65 8.80
N GLY A 294 5.12 -4.19 8.55
CA GLY A 294 5.34 -5.32 7.64
C GLY A 294 5.51 -6.68 8.33
N VAL A 295 5.20 -7.78 7.64
CA VAL A 295 5.44 -9.18 8.08
C VAL A 295 5.85 -10.08 6.94
#